data_AF-G1CWB4-F1
#
_entry.id   AF-G1CWB4-F1
#
_cell.length_a   1.000
_cell.length_b   1.000
_cell.length_c   1.000
_cell.angle_alpha   90.00
_cell.angle_beta   90.00
_cell.angle_gamma   90.00
#
_symmetry.space_group_name_H-M   'P 1'
#
loop_
_entity.id
_entity.type
_entity.pdbx_description
1 polymer ?
#
loop_
_entity_poly.entity_id
_entity_poly.type
_entity_poly.pdbx_seq_one_letter_code
_entity_poly.pdbx_strand_id
1 'polypeptide(L)'
;MTDPHGRTTRRRASDQGQGAPDDDDQDLDLVERSLKASGCLELHYQVQACMVDHKDWRKCREPVQAFRECIQAHQNRKSSDPSTHGPISGATQ
;
A
#
# COMPACT_ATOMS: atom_id res chain seq x y z
N MET A 1 46.91 19.94 8.08
CA MET A 1 47.05 18.53 8.46
C MET A 1 45.91 17.78 7.76
N THR A 2 46.14 17.29 6.54
CA THR A 2 45.10 16.74 5.65
C THR A 2 45.27 15.22 5.54
N ASP A 3 44.19 14.47 5.76
CA ASP A 3 44.14 13.02 5.68
C ASP A 3 44.32 12.51 4.23
N PRO A 4 45.19 11.53 3.96
CA PRO A 4 45.51 11.07 2.61
C PRO A 4 44.44 10.17 1.94
N HIS A 5 43.35 9.83 2.63
CA HIS A 5 42.22 9.10 2.05
C HIS A 5 40.94 9.95 2.06
N GLY A 6 40.98 11.06 1.32
CA GLY A 6 39.90 12.04 1.19
C GLY A 6 38.53 11.47 0.81
N ARG A 7 37.79 10.94 1.79
CA ARG A 7 36.35 10.70 1.71
C ARG A 7 35.65 11.94 2.25
N THR A 8 35.61 12.99 1.42
CA THR A 8 34.70 14.11 1.63
C THR A 8 33.27 13.59 1.52
N THR A 9 32.55 13.59 2.64
CA THR A 9 31.10 13.43 2.62
C THR A 9 30.51 14.67 1.95
N ARG A 10 30.26 14.57 0.63
CA ARG A 10 29.42 15.55 -0.05
C ARG A 10 28.01 15.39 0.54
N ARG A 11 27.70 16.13 1.60
CA ARG A 11 26.32 16.36 2.04
C ARG A 11 25.59 16.92 0.83
N ARG A 12 24.83 16.08 0.12
CA ARG A 12 23.87 16.54 -0.87
C ARG A 12 22.66 17.00 -0.08
N ALA A 13 22.75 18.21 0.45
CA ALA A 13 21.58 19.02 0.70
C ALA A 13 20.94 19.30 -0.66
N SER A 14 19.78 18.68 -0.89
CA SER A 14 18.67 19.21 -1.69
C SER A 14 17.65 18.10 -1.91
N ASP A 15 16.44 18.38 -1.42
CA ASP A 15 15.20 18.10 -2.15
C ASP A 15 14.77 16.64 -2.23
N GLN A 16 14.12 16.14 -1.18
CA GLN A 16 12.80 15.53 -1.31
C GLN A 16 11.99 15.97 -0.09
N GLY A 17 11.12 16.96 -0.27
CA GLY A 17 10.06 17.24 0.68
C GLY A 17 9.04 16.11 0.61
N GLN A 18 9.19 15.09 1.46
CA GLN A 18 8.02 14.34 1.87
C GLN A 18 7.13 15.31 2.66
N GLY A 19 5.97 15.64 2.11
CA GLY A 19 4.92 16.32 2.85
C GLY A 19 4.74 15.59 4.17
N ALA A 20 4.70 16.36 5.27
CA ALA A 20 4.39 15.80 6.57
C ALA A 20 3.12 14.95 6.41
N PRO A 21 3.12 13.67 6.84
CA PRO A 21 1.88 12.91 6.88
C PRO A 21 0.87 13.76 7.63
N ASP A 22 -0.35 13.84 7.09
CA ASP A 22 -1.45 14.45 7.82
C ASP A 22 -1.55 13.74 9.17
N ASP A 23 -1.94 14.45 10.23
CA ASP A 23 -1.96 13.88 11.59
C ASP A 23 -2.84 12.62 11.63
N ASP A 24 -3.91 12.59 10.81
CA ASP A 24 -4.79 11.43 10.59
C ASP A 24 -4.10 10.21 9.93
N ASP A 25 -2.97 10.37 9.23
CA ASP A 25 -2.23 9.28 8.59
C ASP A 25 -1.19 8.61 9.50
N GLN A 26 -0.87 9.23 10.65
CA GLN A 26 0.11 8.70 11.60
C GLN A 26 -0.43 7.49 12.35
N ASP A 27 -1.74 7.45 12.60
CA ASP A 27 -2.40 6.38 13.37
C ASP A 27 -2.76 5.15 12.51
N LEU A 28 -2.76 5.29 11.19
CA LEU A 28 -3.09 4.19 10.29
C LEU A 28 -2.01 3.12 10.28
N ASP A 29 -2.41 1.85 10.22
CA ASP A 29 -1.44 0.77 10.04
C ASP A 29 -0.92 0.68 8.57
N LEU A 30 0.02 -0.24 8.30
CA LEU A 30 0.56 -0.41 6.95
C LEU A 30 -0.49 -0.83 5.92
N VAL A 31 -1.45 -1.65 6.33
CA VAL A 31 -2.56 -2.12 5.48
C VAL A 31 -3.53 -0.99 5.23
N GLU A 32 -3.94 -0.26 6.25
CA GLU A 32 -4.85 0.88 6.14
C GLU A 32 -4.27 1.99 5.26
N ARG A 33 -2.97 2.33 5.42
CA ARG A 33 -2.30 3.27 4.51
C ARG A 33 -2.31 2.81 3.05
N SER A 34 -2.07 1.53 2.80
CA SER A 34 -2.13 0.95 1.44
C SER A 34 -3.54 0.98 0.87
N LEU A 35 -4.55 0.71 1.70
CA LEU A 35 -5.96 0.78 1.32
C LEU A 35 -6.42 2.22 1.09
N LYS A 36 -5.92 3.19 1.86
CA LYS A 36 -6.15 4.63 1.65
C LYS A 36 -5.57 5.07 0.30
N ALA A 37 -4.31 4.71 0.03
CA ALA A 37 -3.64 5.01 -1.24
C ALA A 37 -4.32 4.37 -2.46
N SER A 38 -4.92 3.19 -2.30
CA SER A 38 -5.65 2.50 -3.38
C SER A 38 -7.11 2.93 -3.52
N GLY A 39 -7.65 3.71 -2.58
CA GLY A 39 -9.06 4.13 -2.54
C GLY A 39 -10.03 3.04 -2.07
N CYS A 40 -9.54 1.95 -1.48
CA CYS A 40 -10.34 0.81 -1.05
C CYS A 40 -10.60 0.79 0.48
N LEU A 41 -10.14 1.80 1.22
CA LEU A 41 -10.25 1.85 2.69
C LEU A 41 -11.70 1.86 3.20
N GLU A 42 -12.59 2.61 2.57
CA GLU A 42 -14.00 2.65 2.98
C GLU A 42 -14.69 1.29 2.87
N LEU A 43 -14.42 0.56 1.79
CA LEU A 43 -14.93 -0.80 1.58
C LEU A 43 -14.36 -1.79 2.61
N HIS A 44 -13.14 -1.57 3.08
CA HIS A 44 -12.56 -2.34 4.17
C HIS A 44 -13.34 -2.15 5.47
N TYR A 45 -13.66 -0.90 5.84
CA TYR A 45 -14.47 -0.61 7.03
C TYR A 45 -15.89 -1.15 6.93
N GLN A 46 -16.51 -1.14 5.74
CA GLN A 46 -17.81 -1.78 5.53
C GLN A 46 -17.78 -3.30 5.78
N VAL A 47 -16.70 -3.98 5.35
CA VAL A 47 -16.52 -5.40 5.65
C VAL A 47 -16.36 -5.61 7.17
N GLN A 48 -15.55 -4.79 7.84
CA GLN A 48 -15.39 -4.87 9.29
C GLN A 48 -16.72 -4.65 10.03
N ALA A 49 -17.48 -3.62 9.68
CA ALA A 49 -18.79 -3.31 10.25
C ALA A 49 -19.75 -4.50 10.11
N CYS A 50 -19.84 -5.08 8.90
CA CYS A 50 -20.66 -6.26 8.67
C CYS A 50 -20.25 -7.46 9.54
N MET A 51 -18.94 -7.69 9.72
CA MET A 51 -18.44 -8.76 10.57
C MET A 51 -18.70 -8.50 12.05
N VAL A 52 -18.65 -7.25 12.50
CA VAL A 52 -18.99 -6.86 13.88
C VAL A 52 -20.47 -7.14 14.16
N ASP A 53 -21.34 -6.73 13.24
CA ASP A 53 -22.80 -6.82 13.37
C ASP A 53 -23.30 -8.27 13.27
N HIS A 54 -22.84 -9.00 12.25
CA HIS A 54 -23.37 -10.32 11.93
C HIS A 54 -22.53 -11.47 12.47
N LYS A 55 -21.21 -11.28 12.62
CA LYS A 55 -20.24 -12.33 12.99
C LYS A 55 -20.34 -13.58 12.13
N ASP A 56 -20.85 -13.43 10.91
CA ASP A 56 -21.08 -14.50 9.94
C ASP A 56 -20.69 -14.00 8.55
N TRP A 57 -19.55 -14.46 8.06
CA TRP A 57 -19.00 -14.04 6.77
C TRP A 57 -19.93 -14.34 5.60
N ARG A 58 -20.83 -15.33 5.72
CA ARG A 58 -21.82 -15.65 4.67
C ARG A 58 -22.82 -14.52 4.47
N LYS A 59 -23.10 -13.72 5.51
CA LYS A 59 -23.98 -12.54 5.44
C LYS A 59 -23.26 -11.31 4.88
N CYS A 60 -21.93 -11.32 4.88
CA CYS A 60 -21.09 -10.22 4.41
C CYS A 60 -20.63 -10.36 2.96
N ARG A 61 -21.31 -11.17 2.15
CA ARG A 61 -20.89 -11.45 0.77
C ARG A 61 -20.83 -10.19 -0.10
N GLU A 62 -21.78 -9.29 0.06
CA GLU A 62 -21.85 -8.04 -0.72
C GLU A 62 -20.67 -7.10 -0.43
N PRO A 63 -20.41 -6.65 0.81
CA PRO A 63 -19.28 -5.76 1.08
C PRO A 63 -17.93 -6.44 0.79
N VAL A 64 -17.81 -7.76 1.01
CA VAL A 64 -16.58 -8.50 0.68
C VAL A 64 -16.33 -8.55 -0.83
N GLN A 65 -17.37 -8.74 -1.64
CA GLN A 65 -17.24 -8.74 -3.10
C GLN A 65 -16.83 -7.37 -3.62
N ALA A 66 -17.48 -6.29 -3.15
CA ALA A 66 -17.14 -4.92 -3.54
C ALA A 66 -15.68 -4.58 -3.18
N PHE A 67 -15.24 -4.96 -1.97
CA PHE A 67 -13.85 -4.78 -1.55
C PHE A 67 -12.86 -5.51 -2.46
N ARG A 68 -13.18 -6.77 -2.83
CA ARG A 68 -12.35 -7.56 -3.74
C ARG A 68 -12.23 -6.92 -5.12
N GLU A 69 -13.32 -6.44 -5.67
CA GLU A 69 -13.35 -5.77 -6.97
C GLU A 69 -12.52 -4.49 -6.96
N CYS A 70 -12.59 -3.70 -5.89
CA CYS A 70 -11.76 -2.50 -5.75
C CYS A 70 -10.26 -2.82 -5.79
N ILE A 71 -9.84 -3.81 -5.00
CA ILE A 71 -8.45 -4.24 -4.93
C ILE A 71 -7.97 -4.77 -6.29
N GLN A 72 -8.78 -5.58 -6.97
CA GLN A 72 -8.43 -6.10 -8.29
C GLN A 72 -8.29 -4.96 -9.30
N ALA A 73 -9.22 -4.02 -9.33
CA ALA A 73 -9.13 -2.86 -10.21
C ALA A 73 -7.85 -2.05 -9.96
N HIS A 74 -7.44 -1.89 -8.70
CA HIS A 74 -6.18 -1.23 -8.34
C HIS A 74 -4.95 -2.03 -8.80
N GLN A 75 -4.94 -3.35 -8.61
CA GLN A 75 -3.85 -4.22 -9.08
C GLN A 75 -3.71 -4.19 -10.59
N ASN A 76 -4.83 -4.23 -11.33
CA ASN A 76 -4.83 -4.14 -12.79
C ASN A 76 -4.23 -2.81 -13.28
N ARG A 77 -4.59 -1.68 -12.65
CA ARG A 77 -3.99 -0.37 -12.94
C ARG A 77 -2.49 -0.34 -12.66
N LYS A 78 -2.04 -1.00 -11.59
CA LYS A 78 -0.61 -1.09 -11.25
C LYS A 78 0.16 -2.04 -12.18
N SER A 79 -0.50 -3.06 -12.71
CA SER A 79 0.11 -4.03 -13.64
C SER A 79 0.30 -3.52 -15.06
N SER A 80 -0.44 -2.48 -15.48
CA SER A 80 -0.20 -1.79 -16.75
C SER A 80 1.03 -0.85 -16.70
N ASP A 81 1.63 -0.64 -15.51
CA ASP A 81 2.98 -0.08 -15.39
C ASP A 81 3.99 -1.23 -15.56
N PRO A 82 4.77 -1.26 -16.65
CA PRO A 82 5.70 -2.35 -16.95
C PRO A 82 6.84 -2.50 -15.93
N SER A 83 6.93 -1.65 -14.91
CA SER A 83 8.04 -1.64 -13.96
C SER A 83 7.88 -2.57 -12.74
N THR A 84 6.71 -3.21 -12.49
CA THR A 84 6.47 -3.99 -11.24
C THR A 84 6.27 -5.50 -11.44
N HIS A 85 6.34 -6.03 -12.67
CA HIS A 85 6.21 -7.47 -12.90
C HIS A 85 7.55 -8.10 -13.33
N GLY A 86 8.37 -8.48 -12.35
CA GLY A 86 9.35 -9.54 -12.60
C GLY A 86 8.62 -10.86 -12.81
N PRO A 87 8.99 -11.68 -13.82
CA PRO A 87 8.39 -12.99 -13.98
C PRO A 87 8.80 -13.87 -12.79
N ILE A 88 7.85 -14.28 -11.96
CA ILE A 88 8.01 -15.49 -11.16
C ILE A 88 7.96 -16.66 -12.14
N SER A 89 9.11 -16.95 -12.74
CA SER A 89 9.36 -18.22 -13.43
C SER A 89 9.22 -19.34 -12.41
N GLY A 90 8.03 -19.94 -12.37
CA GLY A 90 7.85 -21.25 -11.76
C GLY A 90 8.63 -22.27 -12.56
N ALA A 91 9.83 -22.61 -12.09
CA ALA A 91 10.59 -23.74 -12.57
C ALA A 91 9.80 -25.02 -12.23
N THR A 92 9.35 -25.68 -13.28
CA THR A 92 8.98 -27.10 -13.30
C THR A 92 10.03 -27.95 -12.60
N GLN A 93 9.61 -28.95 -11.83
CA GLN A 93 10.20 -30.29 -11.80
C GLN A 93 9.08 -31.30 -11.54
#